data_AF-A0A239AJ67-F1
#
_entry.id   AF-A0A239AJ67-F1
#
_cell.length_a   1.000
_cell.length_b   1.000
_cell.length_c   1.000
_cell.angle_alpha   90.00
_cell.angle_beta   90.00
_cell.angle_gamma   90.00
#
_symmetry.space_group_name_H-M   'P 1'
#
loop_
_entity.id
_entity.type
_entity.pdbx_description
1 polymer ?
#
loop_
_entity_poly.entity_id
_entity_poly.type
_entity_poly.pdbx_seq_one_letter_code
_entity_poly.pdbx_strand_id
1 'polypeptide(L)'
;MSLERLREIVEQNKENKEIQDYIKGLNPITPDGVSAYLESEGGKKLLQPKLDSTVTKAIETWKANNLSKHVEEEIGKRFPGETEEQKKIRELTQQFETLKQEKTRESLTNIAIKEMTAKGLPIELADYLIANDEDTTKANLTKLEQVWQTAIAAAVESKFKDNGRDPHKSKEGYQGVNPWKKETYNLTMQAKLLKEDPTLAQSLKAQSK
;
A
#
# COMPACT_ATOMS: atom_id res chain seq x y z
N MET A 1 9.77 28.29 100.88
CA MET A 1 8.76 28.66 99.86
C MET A 1 8.17 27.38 99.30
N SER A 2 6.84 27.26 99.20
CA SER A 2 6.17 26.13 98.55
C SER A 2 6.08 26.34 97.03
N LEU A 3 5.96 25.26 96.26
CA LEU A 3 5.71 25.30 94.82
C LEU A 3 4.45 26.11 94.47
N GLU A 4 3.44 26.07 95.32
CA GLU A 4 2.21 26.87 95.20
C GLU A 4 2.51 28.36 95.25
N ARG A 5 3.37 28.80 96.18
CA ARG A 5 3.77 30.20 96.30
C ARG A 5 4.57 30.67 95.09
N LEU A 6 5.44 29.82 94.55
CA LEU A 6 6.20 30.13 93.33
C LEU A 6 5.28 30.25 92.11
N ARG A 7 4.30 29.35 91.99
CA ARG A 7 3.28 29.40 90.94
C ARG A 7 2.47 30.69 91.04
N GLU A 8 2.05 31.06 92.24
CA GLU A 8 1.30 32.29 92.52
C GLU A 8 2.08 33.56 92.12
N ILE A 9 3.38 33.60 92.40
CA ILE A 9 4.26 34.72 92.01
C ILE A 9 4.40 34.81 90.48
N VAL A 10 4.59 33.68 89.79
CA VAL A 10 4.67 33.67 88.31
C VAL A 10 3.33 34.06 87.69
N GLU A 11 2.22 33.64 88.29
CA GLU A 11 0.86 33.90 87.81
C GLU A 11 0.47 35.38 87.97
N GLN A 12 0.87 36.02 89.07
CA GLN A 12 0.67 37.45 89.32
C GLN A 12 1.58 38.34 88.47
N ASN A 13 2.75 37.83 88.06
CA ASN A 13 3.74 38.57 87.29
C ASN A 13 3.82 38.13 85.81
N LYS A 14 2.74 37.54 85.28
CA LYS A 14 2.66 37.04 83.89
C LYS A 14 3.08 38.06 82.84
N GLU A 15 2.90 39.35 83.11
CA GLU A 15 3.19 40.45 82.17
C GLU A 15 4.52 41.16 82.45
N ASN A 16 5.24 40.79 83.53
CA ASN A 16 6.54 41.40 83.85
C ASN A 16 7.63 40.84 82.92
N LYS A 17 8.17 41.70 82.05
CA LYS A 17 9.21 41.34 81.07
C LYS A 17 10.46 40.70 81.69
N GLU A 18 10.92 41.16 82.84
CA GLU A 18 12.13 40.62 83.49
C GLU A 18 11.92 39.18 83.96
N ILE A 19 10.73 38.88 84.50
CA ILE A 19 10.36 37.54 84.95
C ILE A 19 10.12 36.62 83.75
N GLN A 20 9.50 37.12 82.67
CA GLN A 20 9.35 36.36 81.42
C GLN A 20 10.71 36.00 80.82
N ASP A 21 11.64 36.94 80.76
CA ASP A 21 12.96 36.72 80.16
C ASP A 21 13.83 35.79 81.02
N TYR A 22 13.71 35.87 82.35
CA TYR A 22 14.34 34.91 83.26
C TYR A 22 13.77 33.48 83.10
N ILE A 23 12.44 33.33 83.01
CA ILE A 23 11.79 32.02 82.81
C ILE A 23 12.16 31.42 81.43
N LYS A 24 12.21 32.24 80.38
CA LYS A 24 12.70 31.81 79.06
C LYS A 24 14.18 31.39 79.09
N GLY A 25 15.01 32.06 79.91
CA GLY A 25 16.41 31.69 80.13
C GLY A 25 16.59 30.38 80.90
N LEU A 26 15.65 30.03 81.79
CA LEU A 26 15.64 28.77 82.55
C LEU A 26 15.19 27.55 81.74
N ASN A 27 14.40 27.76 80.68
CA ASN A 27 13.99 26.72 79.74
C ASN A 27 14.56 27.01 78.34
N PRO A 28 15.88 26.82 78.12
CA PRO A 28 16.49 27.03 76.82
C PRO A 28 15.80 26.14 75.78
N ILE A 29 15.70 26.64 74.55
CA ILE A 29 15.18 25.89 73.40
C ILE A 29 16.15 24.72 73.13
N THR A 30 15.90 23.58 73.77
CA THR A 30 16.67 22.35 73.53
C THR A 30 16.08 21.60 72.34
N PRO A 31 16.90 20.91 71.54
CA PRO A 31 16.41 20.08 70.44
C PRO A 31 15.34 19.06 70.88
N ASP A 32 15.51 18.45 72.06
CA ASP A 32 14.53 17.52 72.65
C ASP A 32 13.20 18.20 73.02
N GLY A 33 13.25 19.39 73.65
CA GLY A 33 12.05 20.14 74.02
C GLY A 33 11.27 20.65 72.82
N VAL A 34 11.98 21.10 71.78
CA VAL A 34 11.38 21.48 70.50
C VAL A 34 10.76 20.27 69.80
N SER A 35 11.45 19.14 69.77
CA SER A 35 10.93 17.92 69.15
C SER A 35 9.65 17.45 69.85
N ALA A 36 9.66 17.40 71.19
CA ALA A 36 8.48 17.07 71.98
C ALA A 36 7.30 18.05 71.73
N TYR A 37 7.58 19.34 71.56
CA TYR A 37 6.55 20.32 71.21
C TYR A 37 6.03 20.14 69.77
N LEU A 38 6.90 19.91 68.80
CA LEU A 38 6.54 19.64 67.41
C LEU A 38 5.70 18.37 67.26
N GLU A 39 5.88 17.39 68.14
CA GLU A 39 5.07 16.16 68.20
C GLU A 39 3.71 16.34 68.88
N SER A 40 3.56 17.39 69.71
CA SER A 40 2.29 17.75 70.36
C SER A 40 1.24 18.28 69.37
N GLU A 41 -0.04 18.29 69.75
CA GLU A 41 -1.12 18.85 68.90
C GLU A 41 -0.86 20.31 68.49
N GLY A 42 -0.32 21.13 69.39
CA GLY A 42 -0.05 22.55 69.13
C GLY A 42 1.06 22.75 68.09
N GLY A 43 2.15 21.98 68.22
CA GLY A 43 3.26 22.02 67.26
C GLY A 43 2.86 21.47 65.90
N LYS A 44 2.10 20.38 65.85
CA LYS A 44 1.55 19.83 64.60
C LYS A 44 0.62 20.83 63.89
N LYS A 45 -0.28 21.50 64.61
CA LYS A 45 -1.18 22.51 64.03
C LYS A 45 -0.43 23.69 63.40
N LEU A 46 0.71 24.08 63.97
CA LEU A 46 1.54 25.15 63.42
C LEU A 46 2.41 24.70 62.23
N LEU A 47 2.95 23.47 62.31
CA LEU A 47 3.87 22.96 61.31
C LEU A 47 3.13 22.42 60.07
N GLN A 48 1.99 21.75 60.25
CA GLN A 48 1.24 21.09 59.18
C GLN A 48 0.97 22.01 57.99
N PRO A 49 0.40 23.23 58.14
CA PRO A 49 0.10 24.08 56.98
C PRO A 49 1.35 24.51 56.20
N LYS A 50 2.47 24.72 56.90
CA LYS A 50 3.75 25.09 56.29
C LYS A 50 4.33 23.89 55.53
N LEU A 51 4.33 22.72 56.17
CA LEU A 51 4.80 21.48 55.58
C LEU A 51 3.98 21.14 54.35
N ASP A 52 2.65 21.16 54.45
CA ASP A 52 1.73 20.91 53.34
C ASP A 52 1.96 21.89 52.18
N SER A 53 2.14 23.18 52.46
CA SER A 53 2.46 24.16 51.42
C SER A 53 3.80 23.87 50.72
N THR A 54 4.84 23.54 51.48
CA THR A 54 6.16 23.21 50.92
C THR A 54 6.15 21.92 50.13
N VAL A 55 5.49 20.88 50.63
CA VAL A 55 5.30 19.59 49.96
C VAL A 55 4.49 19.78 48.69
N THR A 56 3.40 20.56 48.74
CA THR A 56 2.59 20.88 47.55
C THR A 56 3.44 21.57 46.49
N LYS A 57 4.21 22.61 46.86
CA LYS A 57 5.11 23.31 45.92
C LYS A 57 6.21 22.41 45.36
N ALA A 58 6.77 21.53 46.19
CA ALA A 58 7.79 20.57 45.77
C ALA A 58 7.20 19.56 44.77
N ILE A 59 6.00 19.06 45.04
CA ILE A 59 5.27 18.17 44.13
C ILE A 59 4.93 18.89 42.82
N GLU A 60 4.45 20.13 42.87
CA GLU A 60 4.15 20.92 41.67
C GLU A 60 5.41 21.18 40.83
N THR A 61 6.52 21.55 41.47
CA THR A 61 7.81 21.77 40.80
C THR A 61 8.33 20.48 40.20
N TRP A 62 8.24 19.37 40.93
CA TRP A 62 8.62 18.06 40.43
C TRP A 62 7.75 17.65 39.23
N LYS A 63 6.43 17.85 39.31
CA LYS A 63 5.50 17.57 38.21
C LYS A 63 5.83 18.43 36.99
N ALA A 64 6.02 19.73 37.15
CA ALA A 64 6.35 20.63 36.05
C ALA A 64 7.64 20.21 35.32
N ASN A 65 8.65 19.74 36.06
CA ASN A 65 9.95 19.39 35.48
C ASN A 65 10.05 17.95 34.96
N ASN A 66 9.29 17.01 35.53
CA ASN A 66 9.48 15.57 35.30
C ASN A 66 8.24 14.85 34.76
N LEU A 67 7.03 15.38 34.97
CA LEU A 67 5.81 14.70 34.54
C LEU A 67 5.79 14.52 33.02
N SER A 68 6.14 15.55 32.26
CA SER A 68 6.17 15.48 30.79
C SER A 68 7.13 14.40 30.29
N LYS A 69 8.34 14.32 30.87
CA LYS A 69 9.35 13.31 30.48
C LYS A 69 8.87 11.89 30.77
N HIS A 70 8.30 11.65 31.96
CA HIS A 70 7.80 10.32 32.30
C HIS A 70 6.52 9.95 31.55
N VAL A 71 5.66 10.94 31.27
CA VAL A 71 4.47 10.74 30.44
C VAL A 71 4.89 10.41 29.00
N GLU A 72 5.86 11.10 28.41
CA GLU A 72 6.41 10.79 27.08
C GLU A 72 7.09 9.41 27.05
N GLU A 73 7.83 9.05 28.10
CA GLU A 73 8.49 7.74 28.20
C GLU A 73 7.48 6.58 28.34
N GLU A 74 6.44 6.75 29.17
CA GLU A 74 5.36 5.76 29.32
C GLU A 74 4.45 5.71 28.10
N ILE A 75 4.20 6.85 27.43
CA ILE A 75 3.51 6.89 26.13
C ILE A 75 4.35 6.15 25.09
N GLY A 76 5.67 6.37 25.02
CA GLY A 76 6.56 5.64 24.12
C GLY A 76 6.60 4.13 24.38
N LYS A 77 6.44 3.70 25.63
CA LYS A 77 6.38 2.28 26.01
C LYS A 77 5.01 1.63 25.74
N ARG A 78 3.90 2.35 25.98
CA ARG A 78 2.53 1.80 25.94
C ARG A 78 1.80 2.03 24.62
N PHE A 79 2.13 3.10 23.91
CA PHE A 79 1.50 3.51 22.65
C PHE A 79 2.56 4.01 21.68
N PRO A 80 3.21 3.12 20.91
CA PRO A 80 3.95 3.50 19.72
C PRO A 80 2.98 3.99 18.63
N GLY A 81 2.27 5.08 18.90
CA GLY A 81 1.36 5.75 17.98
C GLY A 81 2.18 6.70 17.11
N GLU A 82 2.05 6.55 15.79
CA GLU A 82 2.90 7.17 14.78
C GLU A 82 3.19 8.66 15.06
N THR A 83 4.38 8.96 15.59
CA THR A 83 4.96 10.30 15.55
C THR A 83 4.98 10.81 14.11
N GLU A 84 5.11 12.12 13.87
CA GLU A 84 5.24 12.64 12.49
C GLU A 84 6.37 11.95 11.71
N GLU A 85 7.41 11.52 12.40
CA GLU A 85 8.49 10.70 11.85
C GLU A 85 8.02 9.30 11.46
N GLN A 86 7.19 8.63 12.26
CA GLN A 86 6.61 7.34 11.88
C GLN A 86 5.60 7.47 10.74
N LYS A 87 4.80 8.55 10.69
CA LYS A 87 3.95 8.82 9.51
C LYS A 87 4.79 9.02 8.25
N LYS A 88 5.88 9.79 8.35
CA LYS A 88 6.85 9.95 7.25
C LYS A 88 7.50 8.62 6.88
N ILE A 89 7.88 7.79 7.85
CA ILE A 89 8.45 6.46 7.58
C ILE A 89 7.43 5.57 6.89
N ARG A 90 6.17 5.57 7.34
CA ARG A 90 5.10 4.80 6.69
C ARG A 90 4.81 5.29 5.28
N GLU A 91 4.76 6.60 5.09
CA GLU A 91 4.61 7.21 3.77
C GLU A 91 5.79 6.87 2.86
N LEU A 92 7.02 7.01 3.34
CA LEU A 92 8.24 6.62 2.62
C LEU A 92 8.28 5.11 2.33
N THR A 93 7.81 4.27 3.26
CA THR A 93 7.72 2.82 3.07
C THR A 93 6.69 2.49 2.00
N GLN A 94 5.54 3.16 2.02
CA GLN A 94 4.50 2.98 1.00
C GLN A 94 4.98 3.47 -0.37
N GLN A 95 5.66 4.61 -0.43
CA GLN A 95 6.28 5.10 -1.66
C GLN A 95 7.37 4.14 -2.15
N PHE A 96 8.20 3.62 -1.26
CA PHE A 96 9.24 2.66 -1.60
C PHE A 96 8.67 1.34 -2.12
N GLU A 97 7.61 0.82 -1.50
CA GLU A 97 6.94 -0.39 -1.96
C GLU A 97 6.27 -0.16 -3.32
N THR A 98 5.66 1.00 -3.54
CA THR A 98 5.09 1.39 -4.84
C THR A 98 6.18 1.47 -5.90
N LEU A 99 7.28 2.17 -5.63
CA LEU A 99 8.43 2.27 -6.54
C LEU A 99 9.06 0.90 -6.82
N LYS A 100 9.12 0.02 -5.82
CA LYS A 100 9.62 -1.34 -6.00
C LYS A 100 8.70 -2.13 -6.93
N GLN A 101 7.38 -2.04 -6.75
CA GLN A 101 6.39 -2.69 -7.61
C GLN A 101 6.41 -2.13 -9.04
N GLU A 102 6.56 -0.82 -9.20
CA GLU A 102 6.71 -0.18 -10.52
C GLU A 102 7.99 -0.65 -11.19
N LYS A 103 9.12 -0.68 -10.46
CA LYS A 103 10.40 -1.14 -11.00
C LYS A 103 10.39 -2.63 -11.36
N THR A 104 9.76 -3.49 -10.56
CA THR A 104 9.61 -4.91 -10.91
C THR A 104 8.75 -5.04 -12.15
N ARG A 105 7.65 -4.27 -12.24
CA ARG A 105 6.80 -4.24 -13.43
C ARG A 105 7.55 -3.76 -14.67
N GLU A 106 8.34 -2.69 -14.58
CA GLU A 106 9.20 -2.20 -15.67
C GLU A 106 10.27 -3.23 -16.07
N SER A 107 10.82 -3.96 -15.11
CA SER A 107 11.75 -5.04 -15.43
C SER A 107 11.06 -6.15 -16.21
N LEU A 108 9.84 -6.52 -15.81
CA LEU A 108 9.04 -7.52 -16.50
C LEU A 108 8.55 -7.04 -17.87
N THR A 109 8.15 -5.76 -18.03
CA THR A 109 7.83 -5.18 -19.34
C THR A 109 9.02 -5.30 -20.27
N ASN A 110 10.22 -4.93 -19.83
CA ASN A 110 11.42 -4.98 -20.65
C ASN A 110 11.79 -6.40 -21.08
N ILE A 111 11.65 -7.39 -20.18
CA ILE A 111 11.85 -8.80 -20.52
C ILE A 111 10.80 -9.27 -21.53
N ALA A 112 9.52 -8.96 -21.28
CA ALA A 112 8.43 -9.31 -22.19
C ALA A 112 8.62 -8.67 -23.57
N ILE A 113 8.98 -7.39 -23.66
CA ILE A 113 9.26 -6.68 -24.92
C ILE A 113 10.41 -7.37 -25.67
N LYS A 114 11.49 -7.74 -24.99
CA LYS A 114 12.62 -8.46 -25.61
C LYS A 114 12.18 -9.82 -26.16
N GLU A 115 11.44 -10.60 -25.39
CA GLU A 115 10.93 -11.92 -25.82
C GLU A 115 9.93 -11.79 -26.97
N MET A 116 9.01 -10.82 -26.91
CA MET A 116 8.03 -10.55 -27.97
C MET A 116 8.70 -10.09 -29.25
N THR A 117 9.71 -9.20 -29.15
CA THR A 117 10.48 -8.75 -30.31
C THR A 117 11.23 -9.92 -30.95
N ALA A 118 11.86 -10.77 -30.14
CA ALA A 118 12.56 -11.96 -30.64
C ALA A 118 11.63 -12.95 -31.37
N LYS A 119 10.37 -13.04 -30.93
CA LYS A 119 9.35 -13.94 -31.49
C LYS A 119 8.47 -13.30 -32.58
N GLY A 120 8.70 -12.02 -32.91
CA GLY A 120 7.89 -11.30 -33.89
C GLY A 120 6.44 -11.06 -33.44
N LEU A 121 6.21 -10.95 -32.14
CA LEU A 121 4.89 -10.67 -31.55
C LEU A 121 4.65 -9.15 -31.41
N PRO A 122 3.38 -8.68 -31.46
CA PRO A 122 3.06 -7.26 -31.32
C PRO A 122 3.42 -6.68 -29.95
N ILE A 123 4.43 -5.81 -29.90
CA ILE A 123 4.98 -5.24 -28.65
C ILE A 123 3.96 -4.38 -27.90
N GLU A 124 2.97 -3.80 -28.60
CA GLU A 124 1.90 -2.99 -27.99
C GLU A 124 1.05 -3.77 -26.97
N LEU A 125 1.06 -5.10 -27.04
CA LEU A 125 0.34 -5.97 -26.11
C LEU A 125 1.17 -6.34 -24.88
N ALA A 126 2.45 -5.95 -24.81
CA ALA A 126 3.35 -6.32 -23.72
C ALA A 126 2.81 -5.91 -22.34
N ASP A 127 2.24 -4.70 -22.23
CA ASP A 127 1.73 -4.16 -20.96
C ASP A 127 0.55 -4.97 -20.38
N TYR A 128 -0.19 -5.68 -21.23
CA TYR A 128 -1.36 -6.48 -20.85
C TYR A 128 -1.02 -7.93 -20.49
N LEU A 129 0.18 -8.40 -20.86
CA LEU A 129 0.61 -9.79 -20.66
C LEU A 129 1.37 -9.97 -19.34
N ILE A 130 1.80 -8.87 -18.71
CA ILE A 130 2.56 -8.86 -17.47
C ILE A 130 1.64 -9.15 -16.30
N ALA A 131 1.98 -10.20 -15.57
CA ALA A 131 1.31 -10.63 -14.36
C ALA A 131 2.25 -10.46 -13.16
N ASN A 132 1.80 -10.91 -11.97
CA ASN A 132 2.54 -10.73 -10.73
C ASN A 132 3.92 -11.42 -10.73
N ASP A 133 4.07 -12.48 -11.52
CA ASP A 133 5.28 -13.30 -11.58
C ASP A 133 5.81 -13.48 -13.00
N GLU A 134 7.12 -13.70 -13.12
CA GLU A 134 7.80 -13.95 -14.39
C GLU A 134 7.26 -15.19 -15.10
N ASP A 135 6.99 -16.28 -14.35
CA ASP A 135 6.44 -17.53 -14.91
C ASP A 135 5.04 -17.33 -15.52
N THR A 136 4.19 -16.58 -14.83
CA THR A 136 2.84 -16.27 -15.32
C THR A 136 2.89 -15.37 -16.56
N THR A 137 3.83 -14.44 -16.60
CA THR A 137 4.08 -13.58 -17.77
C THR A 137 4.56 -14.40 -18.97
N LYS A 138 5.50 -15.33 -18.77
CA LYS A 138 5.95 -16.26 -19.83
C LYS A 138 4.83 -17.16 -20.34
N ALA A 139 4.00 -17.69 -19.45
CA ALA A 139 2.85 -18.50 -19.84
C ALA A 139 1.85 -17.70 -20.69
N ASN A 140 1.60 -16.43 -20.35
CA ASN A 140 0.76 -15.54 -21.14
C ASN A 140 1.38 -15.26 -22.53
N LEU A 141 2.70 -15.04 -22.57
CA LEU A 141 3.45 -14.86 -23.83
C LEU A 141 3.34 -16.10 -24.73
N THR A 142 3.51 -17.31 -24.19
CA THR A 142 3.36 -18.55 -24.95
C THR A 142 1.95 -18.73 -25.50
N LYS A 143 0.92 -18.39 -24.72
CA LYS A 143 -0.47 -18.44 -25.20
C LYS A 143 -0.71 -17.44 -26.32
N LEU A 144 -0.23 -16.21 -26.17
CA LEU A 144 -0.32 -15.20 -27.24
C LEU A 144 0.40 -15.69 -28.50
N GLU A 145 1.60 -16.26 -28.36
CA GLU A 145 2.37 -16.82 -29.46
C GLU A 145 1.58 -17.88 -30.22
N GLN A 146 0.98 -18.85 -29.53
CA GLN A 146 0.19 -19.91 -30.16
C GLN A 146 -1.02 -19.36 -30.92
N VAL A 147 -1.77 -18.45 -30.30
CA VAL A 147 -2.95 -17.83 -30.93
C VAL A 147 -2.55 -16.99 -32.13
N TRP A 148 -1.47 -16.21 -32.00
CA TRP A 148 -0.95 -15.34 -33.06
C TRP A 148 -0.45 -16.14 -34.26
N GLN A 149 0.34 -17.18 -34.04
CA GLN A 149 0.81 -18.08 -35.10
C GLN A 149 -0.34 -18.77 -35.81
N THR A 150 -1.35 -19.23 -35.05
CA THR A 150 -2.55 -19.85 -35.64
C THR A 150 -3.34 -18.84 -36.48
N ALA A 151 -3.50 -17.61 -36.00
CA ALA A 151 -4.18 -16.54 -36.73
C ALA A 151 -3.43 -16.14 -38.00
N ILE A 152 -2.09 -16.03 -37.94
CA ILE A 152 -1.25 -15.79 -39.12
C ILE A 152 -1.39 -16.93 -40.11
N ALA A 153 -1.28 -18.19 -39.67
CA ALA A 153 -1.43 -19.34 -40.54
C ALA A 153 -2.80 -19.36 -41.24
N ALA A 154 -3.88 -19.09 -40.50
CA ALA A 154 -5.22 -18.99 -41.07
C ALA A 154 -5.37 -17.81 -42.05
N ALA A 155 -4.79 -16.65 -41.73
CA ALA A 155 -4.81 -15.48 -42.62
C ALA A 155 -4.00 -15.74 -43.90
N VAL A 156 -2.83 -16.34 -43.79
CA VAL A 156 -1.99 -16.75 -44.92
C VAL A 156 -2.71 -17.79 -45.76
N GLU A 157 -3.31 -18.83 -45.17
CA GLU A 157 -4.12 -19.82 -45.87
C GLU A 157 -5.31 -19.17 -46.61
N SER A 158 -6.01 -18.23 -45.97
CA SER A 158 -7.07 -17.46 -46.63
C SER A 158 -6.54 -16.64 -47.80
N LYS A 159 -5.40 -15.96 -47.65
CA LYS A 159 -4.76 -15.20 -48.73
C LYS A 159 -4.26 -16.12 -49.85
N PHE A 160 -3.75 -17.31 -49.53
CA PHE A 160 -3.37 -18.32 -50.51
C PHE A 160 -4.57 -18.93 -51.20
N LYS A 161 -5.74 -19.06 -50.55
CA LYS A 161 -6.99 -19.45 -51.22
C LYS A 161 -7.54 -18.36 -52.12
N ASP A 162 -7.49 -17.11 -51.67
CA ASP A 162 -7.96 -15.95 -52.43
C ASP A 162 -7.08 -15.66 -53.67
N ASN A 163 -5.76 -15.80 -53.52
CA ASN A 163 -4.78 -15.53 -54.59
C ASN A 163 -4.25 -16.80 -55.27
N GLY A 164 -4.63 -17.98 -54.77
CA GLY A 164 -4.25 -19.26 -55.34
C GLY A 164 -4.95 -19.47 -56.66
N ARG A 165 -4.16 -19.71 -57.71
CA ARG A 165 -4.70 -20.33 -58.92
C ARG A 165 -5.16 -21.72 -58.54
N ASP A 166 -6.47 -21.87 -58.39
CA ASP A 166 -7.12 -23.16 -58.41
C ASP A 166 -6.68 -23.89 -59.70
N PRO A 167 -5.95 -25.03 -59.62
CA PRO A 167 -5.53 -25.80 -60.79
C PRO A 167 -6.72 -26.36 -61.59
N HIS A 168 -7.92 -26.39 -61.00
CA HIS A 168 -9.20 -26.68 -61.64
C HIS A 168 -9.98 -25.42 -62.06
N LYS A 169 -9.54 -24.20 -61.68
CA LYS A 169 -9.71 -23.00 -62.52
C LYS A 169 -8.55 -22.89 -63.50
N SER A 170 -8.19 -23.99 -64.13
CA SER A 170 -7.86 -23.87 -65.54
C SER A 170 -9.02 -23.11 -66.19
N LYS A 171 -8.71 -22.00 -66.85
CA LYS A 171 -9.47 -21.64 -68.04
C LYS A 171 -9.26 -22.80 -69.02
N GLU A 172 -9.93 -23.93 -68.80
CA GLU A 172 -10.25 -24.86 -69.85
C GLU A 172 -11.29 -24.15 -70.71
N GLY A 173 -10.81 -23.19 -71.50
CA GLY A 173 -11.43 -22.92 -72.76
C GLY A 173 -11.44 -24.26 -73.48
N TYR A 174 -12.64 -24.79 -73.66
CA TYR A 174 -12.90 -25.96 -74.49
C TYR A 174 -11.98 -25.95 -75.71
N GLN A 175 -11.01 -26.86 -75.77
CA GLN A 175 -10.05 -26.94 -76.88
C GLN A 175 -10.67 -27.49 -78.17
N GLY A 176 -11.95 -27.85 -78.13
CA GLY A 176 -12.73 -28.25 -79.29
C GLY A 176 -13.43 -27.07 -79.96
N VAL A 177 -14.07 -27.36 -81.09
CA VAL A 177 -14.84 -26.39 -81.86
C VAL A 177 -16.23 -26.20 -81.24
N ASN A 178 -16.56 -25.00 -80.74
CA ASN A 178 -17.81 -24.75 -80.00
C ASN A 178 -19.05 -25.15 -80.83
N PRO A 179 -19.84 -26.15 -80.43
CA PRO A 179 -20.91 -26.69 -81.25
C PRO A 179 -22.19 -25.84 -81.26
N TRP A 180 -22.23 -24.71 -80.55
CA TRP A 180 -23.33 -23.74 -80.58
C TRP A 180 -23.09 -22.55 -81.53
N LYS A 181 -21.85 -22.34 -82.02
CA LYS A 181 -21.58 -21.28 -83.01
C LYS A 181 -22.19 -21.63 -84.36
N LYS A 182 -22.64 -20.62 -85.11
CA LYS A 182 -23.32 -20.78 -86.42
C LYS A 182 -22.47 -21.55 -87.44
N GLU A 183 -21.15 -21.36 -87.44
CA GLU A 183 -20.22 -21.99 -88.38
C GLU A 183 -19.96 -23.47 -88.07
N THR A 184 -20.18 -23.88 -86.81
CA THR A 184 -19.70 -25.17 -86.28
C THR A 184 -20.80 -25.90 -85.52
N TYR A 185 -22.06 -25.61 -85.89
CA TYR A 185 -23.25 -26.08 -85.21
C TYR A 185 -23.43 -27.60 -85.33
N ASN A 186 -23.44 -28.33 -84.20
CA ASN A 186 -23.59 -29.78 -84.20
C ASN A 186 -24.44 -30.29 -83.02
N LEU A 187 -25.64 -30.80 -83.31
CA LEU A 187 -26.62 -31.24 -82.31
C LEU A 187 -26.13 -32.44 -81.47
N THR A 188 -25.43 -33.38 -82.08
CA THR A 188 -24.95 -34.59 -81.40
C THR A 188 -23.88 -34.25 -80.36
N MET A 189 -23.00 -33.31 -80.70
CA MET A 189 -21.98 -32.82 -79.77
C MET A 189 -22.59 -31.99 -78.64
N GLN A 190 -23.62 -31.17 -78.93
CA GLN A 190 -24.35 -30.44 -77.89
C GLN A 190 -25.02 -31.41 -76.90
N ALA A 191 -25.69 -32.45 -77.40
CA ALA A 191 -26.36 -33.43 -76.55
C ALA A 191 -25.37 -34.22 -75.68
N LYS A 192 -24.21 -34.59 -76.25
CA LYS A 192 -23.13 -35.24 -75.52
C LYS A 192 -22.57 -34.33 -74.41
N LEU A 193 -22.27 -33.07 -74.73
CA LEU A 193 -21.77 -32.10 -73.75
C LEU A 193 -22.79 -31.80 -72.65
N LEU A 194 -24.09 -31.68 -72.98
CA LEU A 194 -25.13 -31.48 -71.97
C LEU A 194 -25.27 -32.65 -71.01
N LYS A 195 -24.96 -33.87 -71.46
CA LYS A 195 -25.03 -35.09 -70.64
C LYS A 195 -23.77 -35.32 -69.81
N GLU A 196 -22.60 -35.05 -70.38
CA GLU A 196 -21.29 -35.30 -69.75
C GLU A 196 -20.88 -34.14 -68.84
N ASP A 197 -21.10 -32.90 -69.26
CA ASP A 197 -20.73 -31.71 -68.50
C ASP A 197 -21.68 -30.51 -68.75
N PRO A 198 -22.83 -30.46 -68.03
CA PRO A 198 -23.86 -29.44 -68.25
C PRO A 198 -23.37 -28.01 -67.96
N THR A 199 -22.38 -27.86 -67.07
CA THR A 199 -21.84 -26.54 -66.70
C THR A 199 -21.01 -25.95 -67.83
N LEU A 200 -20.18 -26.77 -68.47
CA LEU A 200 -19.40 -26.41 -69.65
C LEU A 200 -20.32 -26.07 -70.84
N ALA A 201 -21.34 -26.88 -71.09
CA ALA A 201 -22.32 -26.66 -72.16
C ALA A 201 -23.03 -25.29 -72.03
N GLN A 202 -23.40 -24.89 -70.82
CA GLN A 202 -24.03 -23.60 -70.55
C GLN A 202 -23.08 -22.43 -70.83
N SER A 203 -21.79 -22.58 -70.47
CA SER A 203 -20.77 -21.57 -70.76
C SER A 203 -20.53 -21.39 -72.27
N LEU A 204 -20.49 -22.49 -73.03
CA LEU A 204 -20.26 -22.48 -74.48
C LEU A 204 -21.46 -21.94 -75.26
N LYS A 205 -22.68 -22.25 -74.81
CA LYS A 205 -23.90 -21.66 -75.35
C LYS A 205 -23.93 -20.14 -75.12
N ALA A 206 -23.52 -19.66 -73.95
CA ALA A 206 -23.45 -18.22 -73.68
C ALA A 206 -22.42 -17.49 -74.57
N GLN A 207 -21.32 -18.16 -74.92
CA GLN A 207 -20.28 -17.64 -75.83
C GLN A 207 -20.65 -17.72 -77.32
N SER A 208 -21.79 -18.33 -77.68
CA SER A 208 -22.24 -18.49 -79.07
C SER A 208 -23.17 -17.39 -79.58
N LYS A 209 -23.50 -16.43 -78.70
CA LYS A 209 -24.38 -15.30 -78.99
C LYS A 209 -23.66 -14.16 -79.71
#